data_AF-A0AAE3R0Q3-F1
#
_entry.id   AF-A0AAE3R0Q3-F1
#
_cell.length_a   1.000
_cell.length_b   1.000
_cell.length_c   1.000
_cell.angle_alpha   90.00
_cell.angle_beta   90.00
_cell.angle_gamma   90.00
#
_symmetry.space_group_name_H-M   'P 1'
#
loop_
_entity.id
_entity.type
_entity.pdbx_description
1 polymer ?
#
loop_
_entity_poly.entity_id
_entity_poly.type
_entity_poly.pdbx_seq_one_letter_code
_entity_poly.pdbx_strand_id
1 'polypeptide(L)'
;MSLFNLFSQVNPSTDLNTILSEFTGSQCIYRHPLTKLFYTEGVQFLAEKFSCYWLLDRILIEARLNRNLNREEFQVWILSRKEKGFVLSCTDGNGRDLFFQSIPYSDFAAGKVTLWLTDGVLLLPSEY
;
A
#
# COMPACT_ATOMS: atom_id res chain seq x y z
N MET A 1 -12.32 -19.22 7.65
CA MET A 1 -12.82 -18.19 8.58
C MET A 1 -13.21 -17.01 7.70
N SER A 2 -14.40 -16.41 7.81
CA SER A 2 -14.76 -15.33 6.88
C SER A 2 -13.89 -14.09 7.14
N LEU A 3 -13.39 -13.45 6.07
CA LEU A 3 -12.72 -12.15 6.08
C LEU A 3 -13.44 -11.12 6.97
N PHE A 4 -14.78 -11.17 7.02
CA PHE A 4 -15.59 -10.29 7.86
C PHE A 4 -15.25 -10.38 9.36
N ASN A 5 -14.92 -11.58 9.87
CA ASN A 5 -14.58 -11.78 11.28
C ASN A 5 -13.15 -11.32 11.61
N LEU A 6 -12.25 -11.31 10.62
CA LEU A 6 -10.87 -10.86 10.80
C LEU A 6 -10.79 -9.32 10.91
N PHE A 7 -11.64 -8.60 10.16
CA PHE A 7 -11.66 -7.13 10.18
C PHE A 7 -12.18 -6.53 11.48
N SER A 8 -13.13 -7.20 12.14
CA SER A 8 -13.66 -6.77 13.45
C SER A 8 -12.59 -6.78 14.56
N GLN A 9 -11.42 -7.37 14.30
CA GLN A 9 -10.30 -7.46 15.25
C GLN A 9 -9.14 -6.51 14.89
N VAL A 10 -9.24 -5.75 13.79
CA VAL A 10 -8.18 -4.81 13.41
C VAL A 10 -8.06 -3.71 14.46
N ASN A 11 -6.83 -3.46 14.87
CA ASN A 11 -6.48 -2.44 15.84
C ASN A 11 -5.15 -1.76 15.44
N PRO A 12 -4.73 -0.70 16.15
CA PRO A 12 -3.54 0.07 15.80
C PRO A 12 -2.20 -0.70 15.80
N SER A 13 -2.11 -1.92 16.34
CA SER A 13 -0.91 -2.77 16.25
C SER A 13 -0.98 -3.82 15.14
N THR A 14 -2.12 -3.94 14.44
CA THR A 14 -2.32 -4.94 13.40
C THR A 14 -1.45 -4.67 12.16
N ASP A 15 -0.73 -5.70 11.71
CA ASP A 15 -0.11 -5.76 10.39
C ASP A 15 -1.13 -6.37 9.40
N LEU A 16 -1.55 -5.57 8.41
CA LEU A 16 -2.55 -6.01 7.44
C LEU A 16 -2.01 -7.05 6.45
N ASN A 17 -0.69 -7.22 6.33
CA ASN A 17 -0.12 -8.19 5.39
C ASN A 17 -0.65 -9.61 5.66
N THR A 18 -0.87 -9.97 6.93
CA THR A 18 -1.40 -11.29 7.32
C THR A 18 -2.90 -11.44 7.02
N ILE A 19 -3.65 -10.34 7.04
CA ILE A 19 -5.09 -10.34 6.75
C ILE A 19 -5.33 -10.37 5.25
N LEU A 20 -4.52 -9.63 4.51
CA LEU A 20 -4.63 -9.47 3.07
C LEU A 20 -3.90 -10.58 2.29
N SER A 21 -3.24 -11.53 2.97
CA SER A 21 -2.55 -12.64 2.31
C SER A 21 -3.49 -13.64 1.62
N GLU A 22 -4.80 -13.56 1.88
CA GLU A 22 -5.80 -14.38 1.18
C GLU A 22 -5.99 -13.95 -0.28
N PHE A 23 -5.60 -12.72 -0.63
CA PHE A 23 -5.55 -12.27 -2.03
C PHE A 23 -4.33 -12.89 -2.70
N THR A 24 -4.57 -13.78 -3.68
CA THR A 24 -3.52 -14.48 -4.43
C THR A 24 -3.72 -14.27 -5.92
N GLY A 25 -2.81 -13.51 -6.54
CA GLY A 25 -2.98 -13.01 -7.89
C GLY A 25 -4.21 -12.10 -8.05
N SER A 26 -4.43 -11.58 -9.25
CA SER A 26 -5.58 -10.72 -9.53
C SER A 26 -6.14 -10.98 -10.92
N GLN A 27 -7.45 -11.16 -11.02
CA GLN A 27 -8.16 -11.25 -12.30
C GLN A 27 -8.63 -9.88 -12.79
N CYS A 28 -8.68 -8.90 -11.88
CA CYS A 28 -9.11 -7.53 -12.13
C CYS A 28 -7.95 -6.57 -11.84
N ILE A 29 -7.73 -5.63 -12.75
CA ILE A 29 -6.78 -4.54 -12.59
C ILE A 29 -7.53 -3.22 -12.75
N TYR A 30 -7.32 -2.33 -11.79
CA TYR A 30 -7.94 -1.00 -11.74
C TYR A 30 -6.95 0.04 -12.23
N ARG A 31 -7.44 1.05 -12.95
CA ARG A 31 -6.63 2.17 -13.41
C ARG A 31 -6.77 3.33 -12.45
N HIS A 32 -5.64 3.84 -11.96
CA HIS A 32 -5.66 5.02 -11.11
C HIS A 32 -6.04 6.28 -11.93
N PRO A 33 -6.97 7.14 -11.46
CA PRO A 33 -7.50 8.23 -12.28
C PRO A 33 -6.47 9.32 -12.61
N LEU A 34 -5.59 9.65 -11.66
CA LEU A 34 -4.65 10.76 -11.75
C LEU A 34 -3.30 10.36 -12.34
N THR A 35 -3.04 9.06 -12.46
CA THR A 35 -1.78 8.54 -13.01
C THR A 35 -2.09 7.58 -14.15
N LYS A 36 -1.07 7.13 -14.87
CA LYS A 36 -1.22 6.05 -15.87
C LYS A 36 -0.87 4.68 -15.29
N LEU A 37 -0.84 4.59 -13.97
CA LEU A 37 -0.49 3.38 -13.23
C LEU A 37 -1.78 2.63 -12.84
N PHE A 38 -1.59 1.39 -12.47
CA PHE A 38 -2.65 0.45 -12.16
C PHE A 38 -2.51 -0.10 -10.76
N TYR A 39 -3.54 -0.78 -10.28
CA TYR A 39 -3.49 -1.51 -9.02
C TYR A 39 -4.45 -2.70 -9.00
N THR A 40 -4.18 -3.66 -8.13
CA THR A 40 -4.88 -4.95 -8.09
C THR A 40 -6.20 -4.91 -7.32
N GLU A 41 -6.96 -6.00 -7.42
CA GLU A 41 -8.18 -6.22 -6.64
C GLU A 41 -7.93 -6.18 -5.12
N GLY A 42 -6.84 -6.79 -4.62
CA GLY A 42 -6.50 -6.71 -3.21
C GLY A 42 -6.22 -5.28 -2.73
N VAL A 43 -5.59 -4.46 -3.58
CA VAL A 43 -5.35 -3.03 -3.29
C VAL A 43 -6.63 -2.21 -3.37
N GLN A 44 -7.53 -2.49 -4.32
CA GLN A 44 -8.87 -1.89 -4.36
C GLN A 44 -9.64 -2.20 -3.07
N PHE A 45 -9.64 -3.46 -2.65
CA PHE A 45 -10.30 -3.90 -1.43
C PHE A 45 -9.73 -3.19 -0.19
N LEU A 46 -8.41 -3.09 -0.08
CA LEU A 46 -7.74 -2.32 0.98
C LEU A 46 -8.22 -0.87 1.02
N ALA A 47 -8.25 -0.20 -0.13
CA ALA A 47 -8.66 1.20 -0.22
C ALA A 47 -10.11 1.43 0.19
N GLU A 48 -11.03 0.56 -0.24
CA GLU A 48 -12.44 0.61 0.14
C GLU A 48 -12.65 0.29 1.63
N LYS A 49 -12.08 -0.83 2.10
CA LYS A 49 -12.34 -1.35 3.44
C LYS A 49 -11.74 -0.48 4.55
N PHE A 50 -10.59 0.13 4.29
CA PHE A 50 -9.86 0.97 5.24
C PHE A 50 -9.94 2.47 4.91
N SER A 51 -10.79 2.85 3.94
CA SER A 51 -10.98 4.24 3.49
C SER A 51 -9.67 4.97 3.19
N CYS A 52 -8.71 4.26 2.59
CA CYS A 52 -7.33 4.71 2.43
C CYS A 52 -6.95 5.01 0.97
N TYR A 53 -7.89 5.46 0.15
CA TYR A 53 -7.60 5.94 -1.21
C TYR A 53 -6.50 7.02 -1.24
N TRP A 54 -6.42 7.84 -0.19
CA TRP A 54 -5.35 8.83 -0.02
C TRP A 54 -3.94 8.20 -0.05
N LEU A 55 -3.79 6.95 0.41
CA LEU A 55 -2.52 6.23 0.40
C LEU A 55 -2.15 5.82 -1.01
N LEU A 56 -3.12 5.30 -1.78
CA LEU A 56 -2.93 4.96 -3.20
C LEU A 56 -2.57 6.20 -4.01
N ASP A 57 -3.33 7.29 -3.83
CA ASP A 57 -3.05 8.58 -4.46
C ASP A 57 -1.61 9.01 -4.17
N ARG A 58 -1.20 8.98 -2.88
CA ARG A 58 0.14 9.37 -2.46
C ARG A 58 1.21 8.51 -3.14
N ILE A 59 1.10 7.19 -3.05
CA ILE A 59 2.08 6.24 -3.60
C ILE A 59 2.20 6.42 -5.11
N LEU A 60 1.08 6.39 -5.83
CA LEU A 60 1.09 6.38 -7.29
C LEU A 60 1.50 7.72 -7.88
N ILE A 61 1.15 8.84 -7.23
CA ILE A 61 1.61 10.18 -7.64
C ILE A 61 3.12 10.30 -7.42
N GLU A 62 3.63 9.92 -6.25
CA GLU A 62 5.08 9.96 -5.96
C GLU A 62 5.86 9.05 -6.91
N ALA A 63 5.41 7.80 -7.10
CA ALA A 63 6.03 6.88 -8.04
C ALA A 63 6.08 7.41 -9.47
N ARG A 64 5.07 8.21 -9.88
CA ARG A 64 5.03 8.78 -11.22
C ARG A 64 5.89 10.04 -11.36
N LEU A 65 5.84 10.95 -10.39
CA LEU A 65 6.41 12.30 -10.52
C LEU A 65 7.83 12.40 -9.95
N ASN A 66 8.18 11.60 -8.96
CA ASN A 66 9.50 11.59 -8.36
C ASN A 66 10.48 10.81 -9.24
N ARG A 67 11.51 11.49 -9.75
CA ARG A 67 12.50 10.90 -10.68
C ARG A 67 13.31 9.76 -10.04
N ASN A 68 13.48 9.77 -8.72
CA ASN A 68 14.20 8.70 -8.01
C ASN A 68 13.34 7.45 -7.87
N LEU A 69 12.02 7.57 -7.90
CA LEU A 69 11.10 6.43 -7.78
C LEU A 69 10.72 5.89 -9.17
N ASN A 70 10.38 6.76 -10.13
CA ASN A 70 9.91 6.36 -11.46
C ASN A 70 10.91 5.48 -12.24
N ARG A 71 12.21 5.58 -11.92
CA ARG A 71 13.26 4.78 -12.56
C ARG A 71 13.45 3.40 -11.97
N GLU A 72 12.88 3.14 -10.80
CA GLU A 72 13.06 1.90 -10.07
C GLU A 72 11.97 0.92 -10.54
N GLU A 73 12.42 -0.21 -11.09
CA GLU A 73 11.54 -1.25 -11.65
C GLU A 73 10.66 -1.89 -10.57
N PHE A 74 11.17 -1.95 -9.35
CA PHE A 74 10.49 -2.51 -8.19
C PHE A 74 10.56 -1.55 -7.01
N GLN A 75 9.43 -1.37 -6.33
CA GLN A 75 9.29 -0.47 -5.20
C GLN A 75 8.50 -1.14 -4.07
N VAL A 76 9.03 -1.08 -2.85
CA VAL A 76 8.37 -1.59 -1.65
C VAL A 76 7.92 -0.41 -0.80
N TRP A 77 6.60 -0.18 -0.78
CA TRP A 77 5.95 0.87 -0.01
C TRP A 77 5.44 0.32 1.33
N ILE A 78 5.79 1.00 2.41
CA ILE A 78 5.37 0.60 3.76
C ILE A 78 4.76 1.81 4.46
N LEU A 79 3.47 1.71 4.83
CA LEU A 79 2.85 2.61 5.78
C LEU A 79 2.95 1.98 7.17
N SER A 80 3.56 2.67 8.12
CA SER A 80 3.73 2.20 9.50
C SER A 80 3.30 3.26 10.50
N ARG A 81 2.44 2.89 11.45
CA ARG A 81 2.06 3.71 12.58
C ARG A 81 3.26 3.95 13.49
N LYS A 82 3.38 5.17 14.01
CA LYS A 82 4.37 5.59 15.01
C LYS A 82 3.63 6.19 16.21
N GLU A 83 4.36 6.58 17.25
CA GLU A 83 3.78 7.23 18.44
C GLU A 83 2.92 8.45 18.07
N LYS A 84 3.35 9.21 17.06
CA LYS A 84 2.66 10.41 16.57
C LYS A 84 2.39 10.27 15.07
N GLY A 85 1.27 9.65 14.72
CA GLY A 85 0.82 9.50 13.34
C GLY A 85 1.44 8.30 12.64
N PHE A 86 1.88 8.49 11.40
CA PHE A 86 2.40 7.43 10.53
C PHE A 86 3.66 7.87 9.80
N VAL A 87 4.38 6.88 9.28
CA VAL A 87 5.47 7.05 8.34
C VAL A 87 5.14 6.23 7.10
N LEU A 88 5.20 6.87 5.93
CA LEU A 88 5.22 6.21 4.63
C LEU A 88 6.66 6.19 4.13
N SER A 89 7.18 5.01 3.85
CA SER A 89 8.53 4.83 3.29
C SER A 89 8.49 3.99 2.02
N CYS A 90 9.47 4.18 1.15
CA CYS A 90 9.69 3.36 -0.04
C CYS A 90 11.15 2.91 -0.15
N THR A 91 11.36 1.66 -0.52
CA THR A 91 12.68 1.10 -0.88
C THR A 91 12.64 0.47 -2.27
N ASP A 92 13.80 0.20 -2.86
CA ASP A 92 13.94 -0.55 -4.13
C ASP A 92 13.77 -2.07 -3.98
N GLY A 93 13.43 -2.56 -2.77
CA GLY A 93 13.40 -3.99 -2.46
C GLY A 93 14.77 -4.62 -2.18
N ASN A 94 15.87 -3.89 -2.40
CA ASN A 94 17.25 -4.32 -2.16
C ASN A 94 17.93 -3.54 -1.02
N GLY A 95 17.14 -2.89 -0.17
CA GLY A 95 17.61 -2.21 1.04
C GLY A 95 18.06 -0.76 0.83
N ARG A 96 17.83 -0.17 -0.36
CA ARG A 96 18.05 1.26 -0.58
C ARG A 96 16.76 2.03 -0.32
N ASP A 97 16.81 2.95 0.63
CA ASP A 97 15.71 3.89 0.88
C ASP A 97 15.59 4.92 -0.27
N LEU A 98 14.38 5.06 -0.81
CA LEU A 98 14.08 5.94 -1.94
C LEU A 98 13.18 7.11 -1.54
N PHE A 99 12.31 6.90 -0.54
CA PHE A 99 11.32 7.88 -0.11
C PHE A 99 11.01 7.73 1.38
N PHE A 100 10.74 8.86 2.02
CA PHE A 100 10.29 8.92 3.40
C PHE A 100 9.37 10.12 3.60
N GLN A 101 8.22 9.91 4.24
CA GLN A 101 7.29 10.95 4.59
C GLN A 101 6.63 10.68 5.94
N SER A 102 6.68 11.66 6.84
CA SER A 102 5.89 11.67 8.06
C SER A 102 4.47 12.15 7.76
N ILE A 103 3.48 11.42 8.27
CA ILE A 103 2.05 11.73 8.15
C ILE A 103 1.54 12.01 9.58
N PRO A 104 1.34 13.29 9.95
CA PRO A 104 1.02 13.64 11.34
C PRO A 104 -0.30 13.02 11.85
N TYR A 105 -1.27 12.81 10.96
CA TYR A 105 -2.58 12.30 11.31
C TYR A 105 -3.22 11.54 10.14
N SER A 106 -3.88 10.43 10.46
CA SER A 106 -4.78 9.67 9.58
C SER A 106 -5.70 8.80 10.44
N ASP A 107 -6.90 8.54 9.92
CA ASP A 107 -7.91 7.62 10.46
C ASP A 107 -7.68 6.14 10.09
N PHE A 108 -6.58 5.83 9.38
CA PHE A 108 -6.24 4.46 8.99
C PHE A 108 -6.19 3.52 10.20
N ALA A 109 -7.08 2.53 10.26
CA ALA A 109 -7.32 1.76 11.49
C ALA A 109 -6.14 0.86 11.92
N ALA A 110 -5.35 0.34 10.96
CA ALA A 110 -4.30 -0.63 11.22
C ALA A 110 -2.97 0.04 11.62
N GLY A 111 -2.02 -0.80 12.07
CA GLY A 111 -0.66 -0.39 12.41
C GLY A 111 0.28 -0.38 11.23
N LYS A 112 0.09 -1.28 10.26
CA LYS A 112 0.99 -1.42 9.13
C LYS A 112 0.31 -2.02 7.90
N VAL A 113 0.74 -1.59 6.72
CA VAL A 113 0.47 -2.27 5.45
C VAL A 113 1.67 -2.11 4.52
N THR A 114 1.96 -3.17 3.75
CA THR A 114 3.01 -3.18 2.72
C THR A 114 2.37 -3.34 1.35
N LEU A 115 2.80 -2.54 0.38
CA LEU A 115 2.37 -2.59 -1.01
C LEU A 115 3.60 -2.60 -1.91
N TRP A 116 3.54 -3.35 -3.00
CA TRP A 116 4.62 -3.39 -3.99
C TRP A 116 4.16 -2.71 -5.27
N LEU A 117 5.05 -1.97 -5.92
CA LEU A 117 4.81 -1.42 -7.25
C LEU A 117 5.87 -1.95 -8.20
N THR A 118 5.41 -2.65 -9.24
CA THR A 118 6.23 -3.28 -10.28
C THR A 118 5.48 -3.24 -11.59
N ASP A 119 6.17 -3.06 -12.72
CA ASP A 119 5.56 -3.02 -14.05
C ASP A 119 4.36 -2.05 -14.18
N GLY A 120 4.37 -1.00 -13.36
CA GLY A 120 3.31 -0.01 -13.29
C GLY A 120 2.02 -0.45 -12.59
N VAL A 121 2.04 -1.57 -11.87
CA VAL A 121 0.93 -2.13 -11.08
C VAL A 121 1.26 -2.14 -9.59
N LEU A 122 0.44 -1.46 -8.78
CA LEU A 122 0.50 -1.51 -7.32
C LEU A 122 -0.30 -2.70 -6.80
N LEU A 123 0.33 -3.55 -5.99
CA LEU A 123 -0.21 -4.84 -5.59
C LEU A 123 0.14 -5.20 -4.14
N LEU A 124 -0.60 -6.13 -3.55
CA LEU A 124 -0.24 -6.72 -2.28
C LEU A 124 0.95 -7.69 -2.46
N PRO A 125 1.84 -7.86 -1.47
CA PRO A 125 2.93 -8.82 -1.57
C PRO A 125 2.51 -10.26 -1.90
N SER A 126 1.29 -10.66 -1.53
CA SER A 126 0.73 -11.98 -1.84
C SER A 126 0.15 -12.11 -3.26
N GLU A 127 0.07 -11.01 -4.00
CA GLU A 127 -0.41 -10.96 -5.39
C GLU A 127 0.73 -10.94 -6.43
N TYR A 128 1.99 -10.87 -6.00
CA TYR A 128 3.20 -10.96 -6.84
C TYR A 128 3.59 -12.42 -7.08
#